data_AF-A0A834DEV2-F1
#
_entry.id   AF-A0A834DEV2-F1
#
_cell.length_a   1.000
_cell.length_b   1.000
_cell.length_c   1.000
_cell.angle_alpha   90.00
_cell.angle_beta   90.00
_cell.angle_gamma   90.00
#
_symmetry.space_group_name_H-M   'P 1'
#
loop_
_entity.id
_entity.type
_entity.pdbx_description
1 polymer ?
#
loop_
_entity_poly.entity_id
_entity_poly.type
_entity_poly.pdbx_seq_one_letter_code
_entity_poly.pdbx_strand_id
1 'polypeptide(L)'
;MKRSVNVGGLVFWGPLLGQHLVMLSALRPQQYFILLIITDGVISDMEETRHAVVQASKLPMSIIIVGVGNADFAAMEFLDGDSRVLRSHTGEEAARDIVQFVPFREFRNAAKETLAKAVLAELPQQVVQYFKHKNLPPSHSEPA
;
A
#
# COMPACT_ATOMS: atom_id res chain seq x y z
N MET A 1 -23.99 20.63 -8.42
CA MET A 1 -23.05 21.07 -7.38
C MET A 1 -21.66 20.51 -7.69
N LYS A 2 -20.84 21.23 -8.46
CA LYS A 2 -19.46 20.82 -8.75
C LYS A 2 -18.59 21.27 -7.57
N ARG A 3 -18.06 20.33 -6.78
CA ARG A 3 -17.03 20.65 -5.79
C ARG A 3 -15.75 20.95 -6.55
N SER A 4 -15.31 22.21 -6.50
CA SER A 4 -14.01 22.61 -7.02
C SER A 4 -12.99 22.35 -5.92
N VAL A 5 -12.14 21.35 -6.10
CA VAL A 5 -10.93 21.14 -5.30
C VAL A 5 -9.78 21.67 -6.13
N ASN A 6 -8.95 22.53 -5.55
CA ASN A 6 -7.74 23.00 -6.22
C ASN A 6 -6.70 21.87 -6.14
N VAL A 7 -6.43 21.22 -7.26
CA VAL A 7 -5.52 20.06 -7.31
C VAL A 7 -4.09 20.62 -7.31
N GLY A 8 -3.36 20.43 -6.22
CA GLY A 8 -1.94 20.78 -6.11
C GLY A 8 -1.06 19.90 -7.00
N GLY A 9 0.17 20.35 -7.29
CA GLY A 9 1.06 19.70 -8.27
C GLY A 9 2.08 18.69 -7.71
N LEU A 10 2.12 18.45 -6.40
CA LEU A 10 3.06 17.51 -5.77
C LEU A 10 2.29 16.46 -4.96
N VAL A 11 2.69 15.21 -5.11
CA VAL A 11 2.08 14.07 -4.41
C VAL A 11 2.99 13.66 -3.27
N PHE A 12 2.59 14.00 -2.03
CA PHE A 12 3.32 13.67 -0.80
C PHE A 12 2.65 12.50 -0.09
N TRP A 13 3.36 11.38 0.03
CA TRP A 13 2.81 10.16 0.61
C TRP A 13 3.22 9.98 2.07
N GLY A 14 4.37 10.54 2.47
CA GLY A 14 4.89 10.46 3.83
C GLY A 14 3.86 10.90 4.89
N PRO A 15 3.32 12.14 4.78
CA PRO A 15 2.32 12.64 5.74
C PRO A 15 1.02 11.83 5.76
N LEU A 16 0.56 11.33 4.61
CA LEU A 16 -0.66 10.53 4.50
C LEU A 16 -0.51 9.19 5.23
N LEU A 17 0.59 8.49 4.96
CA LEU A 17 0.90 7.23 5.63
C LEU A 17 1.10 7.46 7.14
N GLY A 18 1.82 8.51 7.52
CA GLY A 18 2.06 8.89 8.92
C GLY A 18 0.77 9.10 9.72
N GLN A 19 -0.23 9.80 9.16
CA GLN A 19 -1.53 9.99 9.82
C GLN A 19 -2.30 8.67 10.00
N HIS A 20 -2.23 7.78 9.00
CA HIS A 20 -2.90 6.47 9.08
C HIS A 20 -2.23 5.56 10.11
N LEU A 21 -0.90 5.55 10.17
CA LEU A 21 -0.08 4.83 11.16
C LEU A 21 -0.52 5.13 12.61
N VAL A 22 -0.73 6.41 12.93
CA VAL A 22 -1.22 6.84 14.26
C VAL A 22 -2.60 6.26 14.55
N MET A 23 -3.53 6.31 13.59
CA MET A 23 -4.88 5.79 13.76
C MET A 23 -4.89 4.26 13.95
N LEU A 24 -4.03 3.54 13.24
CA LEU A 24 -3.93 2.08 13.31
C LEU A 24 -3.37 1.57 14.65
N SER A 25 -2.53 2.36 15.31
CA SER A 25 -1.98 2.02 16.63
C SER A 25 -3.05 1.87 17.73
N ALA A 26 -4.24 2.44 17.53
CA ALA A 26 -5.36 2.42 18.48
C ALA A 26 -6.38 1.29 18.22
N LEU A 27 -6.14 0.42 17.24
CA LEU A 27 -7.13 -0.55 16.76
C LEU A 27 -6.98 -1.94 17.39
N ARG A 28 -8.06 -2.72 17.30
CA ARG A 28 -8.10 -4.08 17.84
C ARG A 28 -7.10 -4.99 17.10
N PRO A 29 -6.43 -5.92 17.79
CA PRO A 29 -5.38 -6.76 17.22
C PRO A 29 -5.81 -7.66 16.06
N GLN A 30 -7.12 -7.81 15.81
CA GLN A 30 -7.65 -8.66 14.73
C GLN A 30 -8.07 -7.88 13.46
N GLN A 31 -7.99 -6.55 13.44
CA GLN A 31 -8.41 -5.77 12.26
C GLN A 31 -7.22 -5.56 11.31
N TYR A 32 -7.43 -5.84 10.01
CA TYR A 32 -6.44 -5.62 8.96
C TYR A 32 -6.95 -4.60 7.94
N PHE A 33 -6.09 -3.67 7.54
CA PHE A 33 -6.45 -2.54 6.69
C PHE A 33 -5.82 -2.63 5.32
N ILE A 34 -6.57 -2.17 4.31
CA ILE A 34 -6.07 -2.04 2.95
C ILE A 34 -6.23 -0.58 2.56
N LEU A 35 -5.10 0.11 2.37
CA LEU A 35 -5.07 1.48 1.87
C LEU A 35 -4.96 1.45 0.35
N LEU A 36 -6.02 1.84 -0.35
CA LEU A 36 -6.01 2.01 -1.80
C LEU A 36 -5.69 3.45 -2.17
N ILE A 37 -4.63 3.65 -2.95
CA ILE A 37 -4.21 4.94 -3.48
C ILE A 37 -4.33 4.91 -5.00
N ILE A 38 -4.99 5.91 -5.58
CA ILE A 38 -5.10 6.10 -7.02
C ILE A 38 -4.39 7.40 -7.36
N THR A 39 -3.40 7.33 -8.26
CA THR A 39 -2.58 8.49 -8.61
C THR A 39 -2.26 8.50 -10.11
N ASP A 40 -2.17 9.68 -10.69
CA ASP A 40 -1.71 9.91 -12.07
C ASP A 40 -0.30 10.53 -12.15
N GLY A 41 0.33 10.77 -10.99
CA GLY A 41 1.60 11.46 -10.86
C GLY A 41 2.70 10.62 -10.24
N VAL A 42 3.91 11.16 -10.24
CA VAL A 42 5.12 10.52 -9.68
C VAL A 42 5.26 10.91 -8.20
N ILE A 43 5.73 9.96 -7.38
CA ILE A 43 6.08 10.22 -5.98
C ILE A 43 7.20 11.26 -5.93
N SER A 44 6.93 12.39 -5.29
CA SER A 44 7.89 13.51 -5.20
C SER A 44 8.80 13.39 -3.97
N ASP A 45 8.38 12.65 -2.95
CA ASP A 45 9.01 12.47 -1.64
C ASP A 45 9.41 11.01 -1.39
N MET A 46 10.21 10.42 -2.30
CA MET A 46 10.56 8.99 -2.27
C MET A 46 11.21 8.54 -0.95
N GLU A 47 12.14 9.32 -0.39
CA GLU A 47 12.81 8.98 0.87
C GLU A 47 11.86 8.92 2.06
N GLU A 48 10.94 9.87 2.16
CA GLU A 48 9.95 9.93 3.23
C GLU A 48 8.89 8.83 3.05
N THR A 49 8.44 8.62 1.82
CA THR A 49 7.53 7.54 1.45
C THR A 49 8.10 6.19 1.84
N ARG A 50 9.35 5.93 1.47
CA ARG A 50 10.06 4.69 1.78
C ARG A 50 10.18 4.48 3.28
N HIS A 51 10.55 5.52 4.04
CA HIS A 51 10.59 5.44 5.50
C HIS A 51 9.22 5.11 6.09
N ALA A 52 8.15 5.77 5.61
CA ALA A 52 6.79 5.52 6.06
C ALA A 52 6.31 4.10 5.74
N VAL A 53 6.62 3.57 4.55
CA VAL A 53 6.34 2.17 4.17
C VAL A 53 7.07 1.19 5.09
N VAL A 54 8.34 1.43 5.40
CA VAL A 54 9.10 0.60 6.36
C VAL A 54 8.45 0.61 7.74
N GLN A 55 7.99 1.75 8.24
CA GLN A 55 7.25 1.79 9.52
C GLN A 55 5.89 1.08 9.43
N ALA A 56 5.15 1.28 8.34
CA ALA A 56 3.87 0.63 8.09
C ALA A 56 3.96 -0.90 7.98
N SER A 57 5.11 -1.43 7.55
CA SER A 57 5.32 -2.89 7.42
C SER A 57 5.09 -3.68 8.73
N LYS A 58 5.21 -2.99 9.87
CA LYS A 58 5.04 -3.53 11.23
C LYS A 58 3.57 -3.57 11.69
N LEU A 59 2.68 -2.87 10.97
CA LEU A 59 1.26 -2.70 11.27
C LEU A 59 0.37 -3.71 10.53
N PRO A 60 -0.88 -3.94 10.97
CA PRO A 60 -1.85 -4.80 10.28
C PRO A 60 -2.42 -4.11 9.03
N MET A 61 -1.57 -3.79 8.06
CA MET A 61 -2.03 -3.14 6.84
C MET A 61 -1.25 -3.55 5.58
N SER A 62 -1.91 -3.35 4.45
CA SER A 62 -1.37 -3.38 3.09
C SER A 62 -1.72 -2.10 2.36
N ILE A 63 -0.93 -1.75 1.34
CA ILE A 63 -1.10 -0.57 0.50
C ILE A 63 -1.22 -1.06 -0.94
N ILE A 64 -2.29 -0.68 -1.62
CA ILE A 64 -2.45 -0.88 -3.05
C ILE A 64 -2.31 0.48 -3.73
N ILE A 65 -1.46 0.54 -4.75
CA ILE A 65 -1.23 1.73 -5.56
C ILE A 65 -1.70 1.43 -6.98
N VAL A 66 -2.67 2.19 -7.46
CA VAL A 66 -3.15 2.12 -8.84
C VAL A 66 -2.72 3.36 -9.60
N GLY A 67 -1.78 3.19 -10.53
CA GLY A 67 -1.28 4.24 -11.40
C GLY A 67 -2.20 4.43 -12.61
N VAL A 68 -2.79 5.62 -12.77
CA VAL A 68 -3.62 5.98 -13.94
C VAL A 68 -2.90 6.98 -14.83
N GLY A 69 -3.28 7.06 -16.12
CA GLY A 69 -2.59 7.93 -17.07
C GLY A 69 -1.24 7.37 -17.54
N ASN A 70 -0.33 8.28 -17.90
CA ASN A 70 0.90 7.97 -18.65
C ASN A 70 2.18 8.47 -17.95
N ALA A 71 2.14 8.72 -16.65
CA ALA A 71 3.34 9.08 -15.89
C ALA A 71 4.35 7.91 -15.82
N ASP A 72 5.59 8.26 -15.48
CA ASP A 72 6.65 7.31 -15.18
C ASP A 72 6.44 6.70 -13.79
N PHE A 73 6.25 5.38 -13.73
CA PHE A 73 5.92 4.66 -12.51
C PHE A 73 7.07 3.84 -11.94
N ALA A 74 8.32 4.03 -12.43
CA ALA A 74 9.49 3.32 -11.91
C ALA A 74 9.66 3.46 -10.38
N ALA A 75 9.25 4.62 -9.84
CA ALA A 75 9.20 4.89 -8.40
C ALA A 75 8.26 3.94 -7.64
N MET A 76 7.08 3.65 -8.19
CA MET A 76 6.09 2.77 -7.57
C MET A 76 6.48 1.30 -7.73
N GLU A 77 7.01 0.91 -8.89
CA GLU A 77 7.57 -0.43 -9.12
C GLU A 77 8.72 -0.73 -8.14
N PHE A 78 9.50 0.28 -7.76
CA PHE A 78 10.50 0.13 -6.70
C PHE A 78 9.89 -0.16 -5.33
N LEU A 79 8.72 0.42 -5.01
CA LEU A 79 8.05 0.22 -3.73
C LEU A 79 7.35 -1.13 -3.61
N ASP A 80 7.02 -1.77 -4.73
CA ASP A 80 6.32 -3.06 -4.83
C ASP A 80 7.08 -4.24 -4.20
N GLY A 81 8.34 -4.06 -3.78
CA GLY A 81 9.07 -5.00 -2.91
C GLY A 81 9.47 -6.35 -3.52
N ASP A 82 8.85 -6.77 -4.63
CA ASP A 82 9.05 -8.04 -5.33
C ASP A 82 10.50 -8.39 -5.68
N SER A 83 11.32 -7.36 -5.93
CA SER A 83 12.72 -7.53 -6.34
C SER A 83 13.74 -7.39 -5.20
N ARG A 84 13.36 -6.75 -4.09
CA ARG A 84 14.28 -6.40 -3.00
C ARG A 84 13.56 -5.96 -1.74
N VAL A 85 14.13 -6.31 -0.59
CA VAL A 85 13.69 -5.77 0.70
C VAL A 85 13.85 -4.26 0.72
N LEU A 86 12.74 -3.54 0.91
CA LEU A 86 12.75 -2.11 1.11
C LEU A 86 13.51 -1.77 2.40
N ARG A 87 14.43 -0.80 2.30
CA ARG A 87 15.12 -0.22 3.46
C ARG A 87 14.59 1.17 3.71
N SER A 88 14.82 1.79 4.85
CA SER A 88 14.57 3.21 5.12
C SER A 88 15.87 4.02 4.99
N HIS A 89 15.80 5.35 5.13
CA HIS A 89 17.00 6.22 5.07
C HIS A 89 17.96 5.99 6.24
N THR A 90 17.48 5.37 7.33
CA THR A 90 18.31 4.96 8.47
C THR A 90 18.93 3.57 8.28
N GLY A 91 18.63 2.89 7.16
CA GLY A 91 19.12 1.54 6.85
C GLY A 91 18.22 0.41 7.38
N GLU A 92 17.16 0.73 8.12
CA GLU A 92 16.19 -0.23 8.64
C GLU A 92 15.45 -0.95 7.51
N GLU A 93 15.32 -2.27 7.59
CA GLU A 93 14.58 -3.08 6.63
C GLU A 93 13.08 -3.13 6.96
N ALA A 94 12.24 -3.18 5.93
CA ALA A 94 10.83 -3.47 6.05
C ALA A 94 10.65 -4.87 6.67
N ALA A 95 9.76 -4.98 7.65
CA ALA A 95 9.47 -6.25 8.32
C ALA A 95 8.78 -7.27 7.40
N ARG A 96 8.03 -6.76 6.41
CA ARG A 96 7.25 -7.51 5.43
C ARG A 96 7.10 -6.65 4.18
N ASP A 97 6.83 -7.30 3.06
CA ASP A 97 6.28 -6.63 1.91
C ASP A 97 4.81 -6.27 2.16
N ILE A 98 4.41 -5.06 1.78
CA ILE A 98 3.06 -4.53 2.04
C ILE A 98 2.52 -3.69 0.89
N VAL A 99 3.28 -3.46 -0.18
CA VAL A 99 2.85 -2.61 -1.30
C VAL A 99 2.50 -3.52 -2.47
N GLN A 100 1.38 -3.25 -3.12
CA GLN A 100 1.07 -3.78 -4.45
C GLN A 100 0.92 -2.61 -5.41
N PHE A 101 1.71 -2.56 -6.48
CA PHE A 101 1.56 -1.59 -7.55
C PHE A 101 0.87 -2.19 -8.78
N VAL A 102 -0.11 -1.47 -9.32
CA VAL A 102 -0.80 -1.84 -10.57
C VAL A 102 -0.91 -0.65 -11.52
N PRO A 103 -0.21 -0.67 -12.68
CA PRO A 103 -0.39 0.33 -13.72
C PRO A 103 -1.70 0.07 -14.48
N PHE A 104 -2.76 0.83 -14.18
CA PHE A 104 -4.09 0.66 -14.77
C PHE A 104 -4.09 0.74 -16.31
N ARG A 105 -3.14 1.46 -16.91
CA ARG A 105 -3.01 1.58 -18.37
C ARG A 105 -2.87 0.23 -19.07
N GLU A 106 -2.32 -0.79 -18.42
CA GLU A 106 -2.13 -2.13 -18.97
C GLU A 106 -3.43 -2.94 -19.04
N PHE A 107 -4.47 -2.49 -18.33
CA PHE A 107 -5.75 -3.19 -18.19
C PHE A 107 -6.91 -2.50 -18.91
N ARG A 108 -6.67 -1.41 -19.65
CA ARG A 108 -7.73 -0.62 -20.31
C ARG A 108 -8.66 -1.45 -21.21
N ASN A 109 -8.10 -2.46 -21.87
CA ASN A 109 -8.85 -3.37 -22.76
C ASN A 109 -9.02 -4.77 -22.16
N ALA A 110 -8.63 -4.97 -20.90
CA ALA A 110 -8.75 -6.23 -20.22
C ALA A 110 -10.13 -6.37 -19.56
N ALA A 111 -10.52 -7.61 -19.27
CA ALA A 111 -11.69 -7.88 -18.45
C ALA A 111 -11.49 -7.31 -17.02
N LYS A 112 -12.57 -6.88 -16.37
CA LYS A 112 -12.52 -6.29 -15.02
C LYS A 112 -11.93 -7.27 -14.01
N GLU A 113 -12.17 -8.55 -14.22
CA GLU A 113 -11.68 -9.66 -13.41
C GLU A 113 -10.15 -9.75 -13.50
N THR A 114 -9.55 -9.42 -14.64
CA THR A 114 -8.08 -9.38 -14.80
C THR A 114 -7.48 -8.27 -13.96
N LEU A 115 -8.08 -7.07 -13.97
CA LEU A 115 -7.64 -5.97 -13.11
C LEU A 115 -7.81 -6.32 -11.63
N ALA A 116 -8.96 -6.88 -11.24
CA ALA A 116 -9.22 -7.28 -9.86
C ALA A 116 -8.21 -8.33 -9.38
N LYS A 117 -7.83 -9.29 -10.24
CA LYS A 117 -6.80 -10.27 -9.93
C LYS A 117 -5.44 -9.62 -9.69
N ALA A 118 -5.03 -8.69 -10.55
CA ALA A 118 -3.75 -7.98 -10.40
C ALA A 118 -3.73 -7.13 -9.12
N VAL A 119 -4.81 -6.40 -8.85
CA VAL A 119 -4.95 -5.53 -7.66
C VAL A 119 -4.92 -6.30 -6.35
N LEU A 120 -5.41 -7.55 -6.35
CA LEU A 120 -5.53 -8.37 -5.13
C LEU A 120 -4.46 -9.46 -5.04
N ALA A 121 -3.48 -9.50 -5.95
CA ALA A 121 -2.58 -10.64 -6.13
C ALA A 121 -1.78 -10.95 -4.85
N GLU A 122 -1.17 -9.94 -4.24
CA GLU A 122 -0.31 -10.13 -3.06
C GLU A 122 -1.04 -10.07 -1.72
N LEU A 123 -2.21 -9.43 -1.67
CA LEU A 123 -2.94 -9.20 -0.42
C LEU A 123 -3.11 -10.45 0.46
N PRO A 124 -3.51 -11.62 -0.07
CA PRO A 124 -3.65 -12.82 0.75
C PRO A 124 -2.35 -13.21 1.46
N GLN A 125 -1.21 -13.12 0.76
CA GLN A 125 0.10 -13.45 1.32
C GLN A 125 0.51 -12.44 2.38
N GLN A 126 0.33 -11.14 2.12
CA GLN A 126 0.68 -10.07 3.05
C GLN A 126 -0.12 -10.19 4.37
N VAL A 127 -1.41 -10.51 4.29
CA VAL A 127 -2.26 -10.77 5.48
C VAL A 127 -1.74 -11.96 6.28
N VAL A 128 -1.49 -13.08 5.61
CA VAL A 128 -0.98 -14.30 6.28
C VAL A 128 0.37 -14.05 6.95
N GLN A 129 1.28 -13.35 6.28
CA GLN A 129 2.58 -12.98 6.83
C GLN A 129 2.44 -12.14 8.10
N TYR A 130 1.53 -11.16 8.13
CA TYR A 130 1.31 -10.34 9.33
C TYR A 130 0.87 -11.18 10.53
N PHE A 131 -0.20 -11.96 10.38
CA PHE A 131 -0.77 -12.70 11.51
C PHE A 131 0.17 -13.79 12.01
N LYS A 132 0.90 -14.46 11.10
CA LYS A 132 1.98 -15.40 11.48
C LYS A 132 3.09 -14.70 12.25
N HIS A 133 3.57 -13.56 11.77
CA HIS A 133 4.64 -12.81 12.43
C HIS A 133 4.23 -12.28 13.82
N LYS A 134 2.94 -11.99 14.02
CA LYS A 134 2.39 -11.57 15.32
C LYS A 134 1.98 -12.72 16.24
N ASN A 135 2.11 -13.98 15.81
CA ASN A 135 1.62 -15.16 16.54
C ASN A 135 0.14 -15.04 16.93
N LEU A 136 -0.68 -14.41 16.07
CA LEU A 136 -2.09 -14.21 16.30
C LEU A 136 -2.88 -15.29 15.54
N PRO A 137 -3.65 -16.15 16.23
CA PRO A 137 -4.48 -17.16 15.57
C PRO A 137 -5.65 -16.48 14.82
N PRO A 138 -6.26 -17.16 13.84
CA PRO A 138 -7.52 -16.73 13.26
C PRO A 138 -8.57 -16.63 14.36
N SER A 139 -9.36 -15.54 14.39
CA SER A 139 -10.49 -15.46 15.30
C SER A 139 -11.55 -16.48 14.86
N HIS A 140 -11.84 -17.46 15.71
CA HIS A 140 -13.05 -18.27 15.59
C HIS A 140 -14.26 -17.41 15.93
N SER A 141 -14.72 -16.58 15.00
CA SER A 141 -16.11 -16.14 15.02
C SER A 141 -16.94 -17.26 14.41
N GLU A 142 -17.81 -17.89 15.19
CA GLU A 142 -18.93 -18.64 14.60
C GLU A 142 -19.60 -17.75 13.54
N PRO A 143 -19.93 -18.28 12.36
CA PRO A 143 -20.66 -17.49 11.38
C PRO A 143 -21.97 -17.00 12.01
N ALA A 144 -22.16 -15.69 12.00
CA ALA A 144 -23.40 -15.04 12.43
C ALA A 144 -24.57 -15.39 11.51
#